data_AF-A0A2R4M2R8-F1
#
_entry.id   AF-A0A2R4M2R8-F1
#
_cell.length_a   1.000
_cell.length_b   1.000
_cell.length_c   1.000
_cell.angle_alpha   90.00
_cell.angle_beta   90.00
_cell.angle_gamma   90.00
#
_symmetry.space_group_name_H-M   'P 1'
#
loop_
_entity.id
_entity.type
_entity.pdbx_description
1 polymer ?
#
loop_
_entity_poly.entity_id
_entity_poly.type
_entity_poly.pdbx_seq_one_letter_code
_entity_poly.pdbx_strand_id
1 'polypeptide(L)'
;MSALLSALSLCTAAHALPAATSPLARDFAYCAGRLSAEAQHREDQSLNELKHAMQELLAAVIAPDEAAAYEELRLAGHVAQSELLALSRFSFDQGEADRATQLAQDNIRHCRAMLLGA
;
A
#
# COMPACT_ATOMS: atom_id res chain seq x y z
N MET A 1 7.53 59.39 -3.76
CA MET A 1 7.81 58.26 -2.85
C MET A 1 6.62 57.30 -2.91
N SER A 2 6.65 56.30 -3.79
CA SER A 2 5.70 55.18 -3.75
C SER A 2 6.44 53.94 -4.25
N ALA A 3 6.79 53.08 -3.30
CA ALA A 3 7.54 51.85 -3.54
C ALA A 3 6.63 50.80 -4.20
N LEU A 4 7.17 50.14 -5.23
CA LEU A 4 6.56 49.02 -5.92
C LEU A 4 6.41 47.82 -4.97
N LEU A 5 5.21 47.30 -4.79
CA LEU A 5 4.99 45.98 -4.22
C LEU A 5 5.19 44.92 -5.33
N SER A 6 6.38 44.32 -5.34
CA SER A 6 6.65 43.11 -6.11
C SER A 6 5.95 41.92 -5.45
N ALA A 7 4.89 41.43 -6.09
CA ALA A 7 4.25 40.17 -5.74
C ALA A 7 5.19 39.02 -6.13
N LEU A 8 5.92 38.47 -5.15
CA LEU A 8 6.61 37.19 -5.32
C LEU A 8 5.56 36.09 -5.39
N SER A 9 5.27 35.65 -6.60
CA SER A 9 4.53 34.43 -6.86
C SER A 9 5.42 33.23 -6.50
N LEU A 10 5.25 32.71 -5.29
CA LEU A 10 5.82 31.41 -4.90
C LEU A 10 5.16 30.33 -5.75
N CYS A 11 5.81 29.93 -6.84
CA CYS A 11 5.55 28.65 -7.49
C CYS A 11 5.94 27.54 -6.50
N THR A 12 4.97 27.06 -5.75
CA THR A 12 5.07 25.78 -5.06
C THR A 12 5.26 24.70 -6.12
N ALA A 13 6.51 24.23 -6.26
CA ALA A 13 6.81 23.02 -6.99
C ALA A 13 6.16 21.87 -6.22
N ALA A 14 4.92 21.52 -6.60
CA ALA A 14 4.34 20.22 -6.27
C ALA A 14 5.32 19.18 -6.83
N HIS A 15 6.08 18.54 -5.95
CA HIS A 15 6.83 17.35 -6.30
C HIS A 15 5.81 16.31 -6.71
N ALA A 16 5.58 16.20 -8.03
CA ALA A 16 4.84 15.10 -8.59
C ALA A 16 5.64 13.85 -8.23
N LEU A 17 5.06 13.03 -7.35
CA LEU A 17 5.59 11.71 -7.03
C LEU A 17 5.88 10.98 -8.34
N PRO A 18 7.05 10.34 -8.49
CA PRO A 18 7.33 9.50 -9.65
C PRO A 18 6.15 8.54 -9.79
N ALA A 19 5.44 8.63 -10.92
CA ALA A 19 4.33 7.74 -11.17
C ALA A 19 4.91 6.33 -11.24
N ALA A 20 4.54 5.44 -10.31
CA ALA A 20 4.86 4.02 -10.39
C ALA A 20 4.41 3.50 -11.77
N THR A 21 5.38 3.23 -12.63
CA THR A 21 5.16 3.06 -14.08
C THR A 21 4.65 1.67 -14.43
N SER A 22 4.93 0.68 -13.57
CA SER A 22 4.54 -0.72 -13.77
C SER A 22 3.31 -1.07 -12.94
N PRO A 23 2.16 -1.38 -13.58
CA PRO A 23 0.97 -1.86 -12.88
C PRO A 23 1.26 -3.11 -12.04
N LEU A 24 2.07 -4.03 -12.56
CA LEU A 24 2.45 -5.25 -11.85
C LEU A 24 3.28 -4.95 -10.58
N ALA A 25 4.27 -4.06 -10.69
CA ALA A 25 5.07 -3.65 -9.53
C ALA A 25 4.21 -2.93 -8.48
N ARG A 26 3.25 -2.11 -8.93
CA ARG A 26 2.30 -1.45 -8.03
C ARG A 26 1.48 -2.48 -7.25
N ASP A 27 0.99 -3.52 -7.93
CA ASP A 27 0.20 -4.57 -7.28
C ASP A 27 1.06 -5.39 -6.30
N PHE A 28 2.31 -5.73 -6.66
CA PHE A 28 3.26 -6.36 -5.74
C PHE A 28 3.51 -5.50 -4.48
N ALA A 29 3.73 -4.19 -4.64
CA ALA A 29 3.93 -3.29 -3.52
C ALA A 29 2.71 -3.24 -2.58
N TYR A 30 1.51 -3.02 -3.13
CA TYR A 30 0.29 -3.04 -2.31
C TYR A 30 0.10 -4.37 -1.59
N CYS A 31 0.35 -5.49 -2.27
CA CYS A 31 0.20 -6.81 -1.67
C CYS A 31 1.22 -7.12 -0.59
N ALA A 32 2.47 -6.71 -0.76
CA ALA A 32 3.48 -6.80 0.30
C ALA A 32 3.06 -6.00 1.54
N GLY A 33 2.47 -4.81 1.36
CA GLY A 33 1.89 -4.02 2.45
C GLY A 33 0.76 -4.73 3.19
N ARG A 34 -0.24 -5.23 2.45
CA ARG A 34 -1.41 -5.94 2.99
C ARG A 34 -1.03 -7.21 3.75
N LEU A 35 -0.14 -8.02 3.18
CA LEU A 35 0.38 -9.22 3.84
C LEU A 35 1.13 -8.88 5.13
N SER A 36 1.87 -7.77 5.15
CA SER A 36 2.54 -7.31 6.37
C SER A 36 1.55 -6.92 7.48
N ALA A 37 0.44 -6.25 7.14
CA ALA A 37 -0.60 -5.91 8.10
C ALA A 37 -1.27 -7.16 8.67
N GLU A 38 -1.63 -8.10 7.80
CA GLU A 38 -2.28 -9.35 8.19
C GLU A 38 -1.38 -10.23 9.07
N ALA A 39 -0.09 -10.34 8.71
CA ALA A 39 0.91 -11.08 9.49
C ALA A 39 1.06 -10.53 10.90
N GLN A 40 1.06 -9.19 11.06
CA GLN A 40 1.11 -8.54 12.37
C GLN A 40 -0.19 -8.74 13.16
N HIS A 41 -1.34 -8.65 12.50
CA HIS A 41 -2.65 -8.80 13.15
C HIS A 41 -2.86 -10.22 13.70
N ARG A 42 -2.35 -11.24 13.00
CA ARG A 42 -2.55 -12.65 13.35
C ARG A 42 -1.34 -13.31 14.02
N GLU A 43 -0.21 -12.61 14.10
CA GLU A 43 1.08 -13.19 14.50
C GLU A 43 1.45 -14.45 13.67
N ASP A 44 1.21 -14.38 12.35
CA ASP A 44 1.29 -15.55 11.44
C ASP A 44 2.58 -15.53 10.59
N GLN A 45 3.43 -16.54 10.81
CA GLN A 45 4.70 -16.68 10.10
C GLN A 45 4.53 -17.00 8.60
N SER A 46 3.50 -17.74 8.21
CA SER A 46 3.26 -18.08 6.80
C SER A 46 2.91 -16.84 5.98
N LEU A 47 2.20 -15.88 6.58
CA LEU A 47 1.92 -14.58 5.96
C LEU A 47 3.18 -13.74 5.83
N ASN A 48 4.12 -13.84 6.78
CA ASN A 48 5.44 -13.21 6.65
C ASN A 48 6.23 -13.79 5.48
N GLU A 49 6.20 -15.10 5.26
CA GLU A 49 6.88 -15.73 4.11
C GLU A 49 6.32 -15.22 2.78
N LEU A 50 4.99 -15.16 2.64
CA LEU A 50 4.34 -14.61 1.45
C LEU A 50 4.68 -13.12 1.24
N LYS A 51 4.74 -12.33 2.33
CA LYS A 51 5.18 -10.94 2.29
C LYS A 51 6.59 -10.82 1.71
N HIS A 52 7.54 -11.63 2.18
CA HIS A 52 8.92 -11.60 1.67
C HIS A 52 8.98 -12.01 0.20
N ALA A 53 8.29 -13.08 -0.21
CA ALA A 53 8.22 -13.50 -1.61
C ALA A 53 7.69 -12.37 -2.52
N MET A 54 6.66 -11.65 -2.07
CA MET A 54 6.13 -10.49 -2.81
C MET A 54 7.14 -9.34 -2.92
N GLN A 55 7.93 -9.08 -1.87
CA GLN A 55 8.99 -8.07 -1.88
C GLN A 55 10.14 -8.45 -2.81
N GLU A 56 10.49 -9.73 -2.87
CA GLU A 56 11.51 -10.24 -3.81
C GLU A 56 11.05 -10.06 -5.27
N LEU A 57 9.79 -10.39 -5.57
CA LEU A 57 9.22 -10.16 -6.90
C LEU A 57 9.19 -8.67 -7.26
N LEU A 58 8.83 -7.80 -6.33
CA LEU A 58 8.88 -6.36 -6.52
C LEU A 58 10.30 -5.89 -6.86
N ALA A 59 11.29 -6.31 -6.07
CA ALA A 59 12.69 -5.95 -6.29
C ALA A 59 13.23 -6.43 -7.65
N ALA A 60 12.68 -7.52 -8.19
CA ALA A 60 13.06 -8.04 -9.51
C ALA A 60 12.50 -7.21 -10.69
N VAL A 61 11.47 -6.40 -10.48
CA VAL A 61 10.74 -5.71 -11.56
C VAL A 61 10.82 -4.18 -11.51
N ILE A 62 11.51 -3.60 -10.53
CA ILE A 62 11.68 -2.15 -10.38
C ILE A 62 13.14 -1.74 -10.55
N ALA A 63 13.35 -0.52 -11.05
CA ALA A 63 14.67 0.08 -11.06
C ALA A 63 15.04 0.62 -9.66
N PRO A 64 16.34 0.64 -9.27
CA PRO A 64 16.75 1.09 -7.93
C PRO A 64 16.33 2.53 -7.58
N ASP A 65 16.24 3.42 -8.57
CA ASP A 65 15.81 4.82 -8.41
C ASP A 65 14.30 4.96 -8.18
N GLU A 66 13.50 3.92 -8.48
CA GLU A 66 12.06 3.89 -8.21
C GLU A 66 11.72 3.32 -6.81
N ALA A 67 12.70 2.77 -6.08
CA ALA A 67 12.46 2.03 -4.84
C ALA A 67 11.67 2.83 -3.78
N ALA A 68 11.94 4.14 -3.65
CA ALA A 68 11.24 5.00 -2.71
C ALA A 68 9.73 5.12 -3.04
N ALA A 69 9.37 5.25 -4.32
CA ALA A 69 7.98 5.37 -4.73
C ALA A 69 7.19 4.08 -4.44
N TYR A 70 7.81 2.91 -4.62
CA TYR A 70 7.16 1.64 -4.31
C TYR A 70 7.12 1.34 -2.81
N GLU A 71 8.03 1.87 -1.99
CA GLU A 71 7.92 1.77 -0.53
C GLU A 71 6.69 2.54 -0.01
N GLU A 72 6.40 3.72 -0.57
CA GLU A 72 5.18 4.46 -0.22
C GLU A 72 3.90 3.66 -0.55
N LEU A 73 3.87 2.96 -1.69
CA LEU A 73 2.76 2.08 -2.05
C LEU A 73 2.63 0.89 -1.09
N ARG A 74 3.77 0.36 -0.61
CA ARG A 74 3.81 -0.69 0.41
C ARG A 74 3.22 -0.22 1.74
N LEU A 75 3.57 0.99 2.17
CA LEU A 75 3.00 1.63 3.34
C LEU A 75 1.49 1.86 3.17
N ALA A 76 1.06 2.38 2.01
CA ALA A 76 -0.35 2.60 1.72
C ALA A 76 -1.16 1.30 1.79
N GLY A 77 -0.64 0.21 1.21
CA GLY A 77 -1.26 -1.12 1.30
C GLY A 77 -1.34 -1.66 2.73
N HIS A 78 -0.30 -1.44 3.54
CA HIS A 78 -0.30 -1.81 4.94
C HIS A 78 -1.36 -1.05 5.74
N VAL A 79 -1.39 0.29 5.62
CA VAL A 79 -2.35 1.14 6.34
C VAL A 79 -3.78 0.77 5.96
N ALA A 80 -4.09 0.69 4.68
CA ALA A 80 -5.45 0.37 4.23
C ALA A 80 -5.93 -1.00 4.73
N GLN A 81 -5.06 -2.02 4.76
CA GLN A 81 -5.43 -3.32 5.31
C GLN A 81 -5.61 -3.28 6.84
N SER A 82 -4.72 -2.58 7.55
CA SER A 82 -4.83 -2.40 9.01
C SER A 82 -6.13 -1.68 9.40
N GLU A 83 -6.58 -0.71 8.60
CA GLU A 83 -7.86 -0.04 8.81
C GLU A 83 -9.05 -0.99 8.64
N LEU A 84 -9.05 -1.84 7.61
CA LEU A 84 -10.09 -2.86 7.44
C LEU A 84 -10.11 -3.86 8.60
N LEU A 85 -8.94 -4.27 9.08
CA LEU A 85 -8.80 -5.16 10.24
C LEU A 85 -9.22 -4.52 11.56
N ALA A 86 -9.06 -3.20 11.69
CA ALA A 86 -9.56 -2.45 12.83
C ALA A 86 -11.09 -2.31 12.76
N LEU A 87 -11.64 -1.93 11.60
CA LEU A 87 -13.08 -1.78 11.39
C LEU A 87 -13.83 -3.10 11.59
N SER A 88 -13.29 -4.21 11.09
CA SER A 88 -13.89 -5.54 11.28
C SER A 88 -14.00 -5.95 12.74
N ARG A 89 -13.09 -5.46 13.60
CA ARG A 89 -13.04 -5.82 15.02
C ARG A 89 -13.78 -4.83 15.93
N PHE A 90 -13.76 -3.54 15.57
CA PHE A 90 -14.13 -2.47 16.49
C PHE A 90 -15.30 -1.59 16.03
N SER A 91 -15.87 -1.80 14.84
CA SER A 91 -17.07 -1.06 14.45
C SER A 91 -18.28 -1.43 15.32
N PHE A 92 -19.13 -0.44 15.59
CA PHE A 92 -20.43 -0.64 16.24
C PHE A 92 -21.54 -0.98 15.23
N ASP A 93 -21.31 -0.74 13.93
CA ASP A 93 -22.20 -1.15 12.85
C ASP A 93 -21.75 -2.54 12.34
N GLN A 94 -22.56 -3.56 12.61
CA GLN A 94 -22.26 -4.94 12.20
C GLN A 94 -22.19 -5.08 10.68
N GLY A 95 -22.99 -4.33 9.92
CA GLY A 95 -22.93 -4.36 8.47
C GLY A 95 -21.62 -3.79 7.93
N GLU A 96 -21.03 -2.80 8.62
CA GLU A 96 -19.71 -2.28 8.29
C GLU A 96 -18.60 -3.27 8.65
N ALA A 97 -18.65 -3.86 9.83
CA ALA A 97 -17.69 -4.86 10.27
C ALA A 97 -17.64 -6.08 9.33
N ASP A 98 -18.80 -6.57 8.88
CA ASP A 98 -18.91 -7.69 7.95
C ASP A 98 -18.31 -7.34 6.57
N ARG A 99 -18.62 -6.15 6.04
CA ARG A 99 -18.04 -5.68 4.77
C ARG A 99 -16.53 -5.51 4.87
N ALA A 100 -16.02 -4.93 5.96
CA ALA A 100 -14.60 -4.77 6.18
C ALA A 100 -13.88 -6.12 6.27
N THR A 101 -14.49 -7.09 6.97
CA THR A 101 -14.01 -8.48 7.04
C THR A 101 -13.90 -9.11 5.67
N GLN A 102 -14.98 -9.03 4.87
CA GLN A 102 -14.99 -9.60 3.53
C GLN A 102 -13.93 -8.97 2.64
N LEU A 103 -13.84 -7.64 2.61
CA LEU A 103 -12.86 -6.94 1.80
C LEU A 103 -11.40 -7.24 2.22
N ALA A 104 -11.13 -7.31 3.53
CA ALA A 104 -9.82 -7.68 4.04
C ALA A 104 -9.42 -9.10 3.58
N GLN A 105 -10.35 -10.06 3.65
CA GLN A 105 -10.12 -11.42 3.19
C GLN A 105 -9.91 -11.50 1.67
N ASP A 106 -10.71 -10.77 0.90
CA ASP A 106 -10.63 -10.72 -0.56
C ASP A 106 -9.27 -10.19 -1.02
N ASN A 107 -8.79 -9.12 -0.39
CA ASN A 107 -7.46 -8.56 -0.61
C ASN A 107 -6.35 -9.61 -0.41
N ILE A 108 -6.40 -10.37 0.70
CA ILE A 108 -5.39 -11.40 0.96
C ILE A 108 -5.49 -12.57 -0.02
N ARG A 109 -6.71 -12.99 -0.41
CA ARG A 109 -6.88 -14.03 -1.44
C ARG A 109 -6.29 -13.58 -2.78
N HIS A 110 -6.52 -12.33 -3.18
CA HIS A 110 -5.93 -11.76 -4.38
C HIS A 110 -4.39 -11.77 -4.32
N CYS A 111 -3.81 -11.30 -3.22
CA CYS A 111 -2.35 -11.28 -3.06
C CYS A 111 -1.72 -12.67 -3.08
N ARG A 112 -2.40 -13.69 -2.53
CA ARG A 112 -1.96 -15.08 -2.62
C ARG A 112 -2.04 -15.62 -4.05
N ALA A 113 -3.10 -15.31 -4.79
CA ALA A 113 -3.27 -15.75 -6.16
C ALA A 113 -2.15 -15.24 -7.08
N MET A 114 -1.68 -14.00 -6.86
CA MET A 114 -0.58 -13.43 -7.63
C MET A 114 0.74 -14.20 -7.47
N LEU A 115 1.02 -14.80 -6.31
CA LEU A 115 2.24 -15.60 -6.10
C LEU A 115 2.18 -16.98 -6.74
N LEU A 116 0.96 -17.48 -6.99
CA LEU A 116 0.74 -18.83 -7.52
C LEU A 116 0.58 -18.87 -9.05
N GLY A 117 0.64 -17.71 -9.73
CA GLY A 117 0.59 -17.62 -11.19
C GLY A 117 -0.74 -18.03 -11.82
N ALA A 118 -1.86 -17.79 -11.12
CA ALA A 118 -3.20 -18.17 -11.56
C ALA A 118 -3.70 -17.40 -12.79
#